data_AF-A0A497H8M2-F1
#
_entry.id   AF-A0A497H8M2-F1
#
_cell.length_a   1.000
_cell.length_b   1.000
_cell.length_c   1.000
_cell.angle_alpha   90.00
_cell.angle_beta   90.00
_cell.angle_gamma   90.00
#
_symmetry.space_group_name_H-M   'P 1'
#
loop_
_entity.id
_entity.type
_entity.pdbx_description
1 polymer ?
#
loop_
_entity_poly.entity_id
_entity_poly.type
_entity_poly.pdbx_seq_one_letter_code
_entity_poly.pdbx_strand_id
1 'polypeptide(L)'
;MKVGNLIKLTKIFLNYKLKRDTLSYLPIRLWIEPTSHCNLKCIMCLNKDLPPGKKGYMDFEVFKKIIDEVKGHTHDISIHHRGESLLHPKLPDMIRYATESGVYVKLHTNATLLSEKKSIELIESGLNLLSFSFDGYGKEEYEKIRIGANFEKTLENIKNFIKIREDLGR
;
A
#
# COMPACT_ATOMS: atom_id res chain seq x y z
N MET A 1 -4.60 -25.16 1.10
CA MET A 1 -4.05 -24.25 2.13
C MET A 1 -2.80 -24.91 2.72
N LYS A 2 -1.62 -24.27 2.71
CA LYS A 2 -0.38 -24.88 3.27
C LYS A 2 -0.63 -25.21 4.76
N VAL A 3 -0.22 -26.39 5.22
CA VAL A 3 -0.43 -26.87 6.62
C VAL A 3 0.00 -25.85 7.66
N GLY A 4 1.10 -25.12 7.41
CA GLY A 4 1.57 -24.05 8.28
C GLY A 4 0.60 -22.88 8.50
N ASN A 5 -0.29 -22.59 7.55
CA ASN A 5 -1.28 -21.52 7.70
C ASN A 5 -2.42 -21.93 8.65
N LEU A 6 -2.82 -23.20 8.66
CA LEU A 6 -3.84 -23.69 9.58
C LEU A 6 -3.36 -23.58 11.03
N ILE A 7 -2.11 -24.00 11.29
CA ILE A 7 -1.49 -23.91 12.62
C ILE A 7 -1.44 -22.45 13.11
N LYS A 8 -1.06 -21.51 12.23
CA LYS A 8 -1.03 -20.08 12.56
C LYS A 8 -2.42 -19.56 12.92
N LEU A 9 -3.45 -19.87 12.12
CA LEU A 9 -4.82 -19.44 12.36
C LEU A 9 -5.39 -20.04 13.64
N THR A 10 -5.13 -21.31 13.93
CA THR A 10 -5.52 -21.95 15.19
C THR A 10 -4.86 -21.26 16.38
N LYS A 11 -3.55 -20.95 16.30
CA LYS A 11 -2.84 -20.24 17.36
C LYS A 11 -3.45 -18.85 17.61
N ILE A 12 -3.77 -18.10 16.56
CA ILE A 12 -4.44 -16.79 16.66
C ILE A 12 -5.79 -16.93 17.33
N PHE A 13 -6.62 -17.86 16.85
CA PHE A 13 -7.96 -18.10 17.39
C PHE A 13 -7.92 -18.48 18.87
N LEU A 14 -7.00 -19.37 19.26
CA LEU A 14 -6.84 -19.77 20.67
C LEU A 14 -6.40 -18.60 21.54
N ASN A 15 -5.41 -17.79 21.13
CA ASN A 15 -4.98 -16.63 21.91
C ASN A 15 -6.11 -15.59 22.04
N TYR A 16 -6.91 -15.38 20.99
CA TYR A 16 -8.09 -14.53 21.03
C TYR A 16 -9.14 -15.06 22.00
N LYS A 17 -9.48 -16.36 21.93
CA LYS A 17 -10.45 -17.01 22.84
C LYS A 17 -9.99 -16.97 24.30
N LEU A 18 -8.69 -17.15 24.53
CA LEU A 18 -8.06 -17.08 25.85
C LEU A 18 -7.81 -15.63 26.31
N LYS A 19 -8.17 -14.61 25.51
CA LYS A 19 -7.99 -13.18 25.83
C LYS A 19 -6.57 -12.82 26.26
N ARG A 20 -5.56 -13.43 25.62
CA ARG A 20 -4.17 -13.08 25.91
C ARG A 20 -3.84 -11.70 25.34
N ASP A 21 -3.17 -10.89 26.15
CA ASP A 21 -2.63 -9.57 25.77
C ASP A 21 -1.21 -9.67 25.21
N THR A 22 -0.47 -10.71 25.62
CA THR A 22 0.88 -11.02 25.11
C THR A 22 0.80 -12.19 24.14
N LEU A 23 1.08 -11.92 22.85
CA LEU A 23 0.98 -12.89 21.77
C LEU A 23 2.35 -13.50 21.47
N SER A 24 2.43 -14.83 21.42
CA SER A 24 3.67 -15.56 21.11
C SER A 24 3.91 -15.75 19.60
N TYR A 25 3.35 -14.87 18.77
CA TYR A 25 3.46 -14.91 17.32
C TYR A 25 3.53 -13.50 16.73
N LEU A 26 4.19 -13.38 15.58
CA LEU A 26 4.31 -12.12 14.85
C LEU A 26 3.03 -11.74 14.11
N PRO A 27 2.81 -10.45 13.79
CA PRO A 27 1.61 -10.00 13.07
C PRO A 27 1.41 -10.74 11.74
N ILE A 28 0.16 -11.13 11.46
CA ILE A 28 -0.20 -11.77 10.19
C ILE A 28 -0.36 -10.76 9.04
N ARG A 29 -0.52 -9.48 9.36
CA ARG A 29 -0.67 -8.40 8.40
C ARG A 29 0.01 -7.16 8.95
N LEU A 30 0.69 -6.41 8.09
CA LEU A 30 1.30 -5.14 8.45
C LEU A 30 0.82 -4.02 7.53
N TRP A 31 0.74 -2.82 8.07
CA TRP A 31 0.69 -1.59 7.31
C TRP A 31 2.01 -0.87 7.48
N ILE A 32 2.68 -0.58 6.38
CA ILE A 32 3.96 0.10 6.33
C ILE A 32 3.73 1.39 5.54
N GLU A 33 4.16 2.51 6.10
CA GLU A 33 4.02 3.84 5.49
C GLU A 33 5.36 4.22 4.82
N PRO A 34 5.50 4.13 3.49
CA PRO A 34 6.77 4.47 2.83
C PRO A 34 7.07 5.96 2.94
N THR A 35 6.04 6.79 2.92
CA THR A 35 6.14 8.23 3.15
C THR A 35 4.84 8.77 3.72
N SER A 36 4.94 9.82 4.53
CA SER A 36 3.80 10.58 5.02
C SER A 36 3.53 11.85 4.21
N HIS A 37 4.35 12.12 3.18
CA HIS A 37 4.05 13.15 2.19
C HIS A 37 2.87 12.73 1.32
N CYS A 38 2.01 13.69 0.97
CA CYS A 38 0.89 13.49 0.07
C CYS A 38 0.71 14.75 -0.78
N ASN A 39 0.35 14.58 -2.04
CA ASN A 39 0.09 15.67 -2.97
C ASN A 39 -1.37 16.16 -2.92
N LEU A 40 -2.24 15.53 -2.12
CA LEU A 40 -3.64 15.90 -1.92
C LEU A 40 -3.93 16.36 -0.48
N LYS A 41 -5.07 17.02 -0.28
CA LYS A 41 -5.54 17.52 1.03
C LYS A 41 -6.98 17.07 1.32
N CYS A 42 -7.27 15.77 1.17
CA CYS A 42 -8.63 15.25 1.27
C CYS A 42 -9.32 15.61 2.59
N ILE A 43 -10.62 15.88 2.55
CA ILE A 43 -11.37 16.43 3.71
C ILE A 43 -11.33 15.53 4.96
N MET A 44 -11.40 14.21 4.76
CA MET A 44 -11.39 13.19 5.82
C MET A 44 -9.98 12.81 6.29
N CYS A 45 -8.93 13.30 5.63
CA CYS A 45 -7.58 12.78 5.83
C CYS A 45 -6.97 13.30 7.14
N LEU A 46 -6.61 12.38 8.04
CA LEU A 46 -5.91 12.68 9.30
C LEU A 46 -4.43 13.07 9.09
N ASN A 47 -3.91 12.97 7.86
CA ASN A 47 -2.53 13.40 7.55
C ASN A 47 -2.35 14.93 7.60
N LYS A 48 -3.44 15.70 7.62
CA LYS A 48 -3.43 17.15 7.82
C LYS A 48 -2.97 17.53 9.24
N ASP A 49 -3.18 16.63 10.20
CA ASP A 49 -2.83 16.84 11.61
C ASP A 49 -1.36 16.50 11.90
N LEU A 50 -0.64 15.92 10.93
CA LEU A 50 0.78 15.60 11.06
C LEU A 50 1.63 16.84 10.73
N PRO A 51 2.39 17.41 11.68
CA PRO A 51 3.19 18.60 11.43
C PRO A 51 4.20 18.39 10.29
N PRO A 52 4.47 19.41 9.45
CA PRO A 52 5.40 19.26 8.32
C PRO A 52 6.78 18.71 8.70
N GLY A 53 7.34 19.14 9.83
CA GLY A 53 8.64 18.65 10.34
C GLY A 53 8.61 17.21 10.88
N LYS A 54 7.44 16.56 10.90
CA LYS A 54 7.27 15.13 11.22
C LYS A 54 6.99 14.30 9.98
N LYS A 55 7.00 14.90 8.79
CA LYS A 55 6.87 14.18 7.52
C LYS A 55 8.22 13.72 7.00
N GLY A 56 8.22 12.61 6.28
CA GLY A 56 9.45 12.02 5.77
C GLY A 56 9.26 10.87 4.81
N TYR A 57 10.39 10.30 4.41
CA TYR A 57 10.50 9.12 3.55
C TYR A 57 11.21 8.03 4.35
N MET A 58 10.69 6.81 4.29
CA MET A 58 11.30 5.65 4.93
C MET A 58 12.56 5.26 4.17
N ASP A 59 13.67 5.08 4.88
CA ASP A 59 14.86 4.51 4.29
C ASP A 59 14.59 3.08 3.79
N PHE A 60 15.09 2.76 2.60
CA PHE A 60 14.92 1.43 2.01
C PHE A 60 15.55 0.33 2.88
N GLU A 61 16.66 0.58 3.56
CA GLU A 61 17.30 -0.38 4.47
C GLU A 61 16.41 -0.70 5.68
N VAL A 62 15.70 0.31 6.20
CA VAL A 62 14.71 0.10 7.27
C VAL A 62 13.56 -0.76 6.77
N PHE A 63 13.07 -0.50 5.56
CA PHE A 63 12.03 -1.33 4.95
C PHE A 63 12.49 -2.78 4.80
N LYS A 64 13.69 -3.02 4.26
CA LYS A 64 14.23 -4.38 4.11
C LYS A 64 14.31 -5.11 5.45
N LYS A 65 14.82 -4.44 6.48
CA LYS A 65 14.88 -5.00 7.84
C LYS A 65 13.50 -5.43 8.35
N ILE A 66 12.47 -4.60 8.15
CA ILE A 66 11.08 -4.95 8.52
C ILE A 66 10.65 -6.23 7.79
N ILE A 67 10.88 -6.31 6.48
CA ILE A 67 10.50 -7.48 5.68
C ILE A 67 11.27 -8.74 6.12
N ASP A 68 12.57 -8.62 6.41
CA ASP A 68 13.40 -9.72 6.87
C ASP A 68 12.96 -10.29 8.22
N GLU A 69 12.49 -9.44 9.12
CA GLU A 69 11.96 -9.84 10.42
C GLU A 69 10.62 -10.60 10.30
N VAL A 70 9.84 -10.36 9.24
CA VAL A 70 8.48 -10.90 9.13
C VAL A 70 8.25 -11.90 8.00
N LYS A 71 9.22 -12.06 7.08
CA LYS A 71 9.14 -13.05 5.99
C LYS A 71 8.95 -14.46 6.56
N GLY A 72 8.13 -15.26 5.88
CA GLY A 72 7.72 -16.58 6.37
C GLY A 72 6.65 -16.58 7.47
N HIS A 73 6.39 -15.44 8.12
CA HIS A 73 5.36 -15.29 9.16
C HIS A 73 4.13 -14.54 8.66
N THR A 74 4.32 -13.30 8.21
CA THR A 74 3.26 -12.40 7.72
C THR A 74 2.67 -12.90 6.40
N HIS A 75 1.34 -12.80 6.29
CA HIS A 75 0.61 -13.19 5.09
C HIS A 75 0.66 -12.10 4.02
N ASP A 76 0.34 -10.87 4.40
CA ASP A 76 0.31 -9.74 3.47
C ASP A 76 0.73 -8.43 4.14
N ILE A 77 1.25 -7.52 3.32
CA ILE A 77 1.57 -6.15 3.73
C ILE A 77 0.80 -5.15 2.89
N SER A 78 0.44 -4.04 3.52
CA SER A 78 -0.12 -2.86 2.90
C SER A 78 0.92 -1.74 2.92
N ILE A 79 1.45 -1.35 1.76
CA ILE A 79 2.47 -0.30 1.63
C ILE A 79 1.83 1.07 1.40
N HIS A 80 0.92 1.44 2.29
CA HIS A 80 0.20 2.71 2.29
C HIS A 80 -0.32 2.98 3.70
N HIS A 81 -0.49 4.26 4.05
CA HIS A 81 -1.19 4.67 5.28
C HIS A 81 -1.62 6.16 5.22
N ARG A 82 -0.85 7.12 5.75
CA ARG A 82 -1.23 8.56 5.75
C ARG A 82 -0.81 9.34 4.50
N GLY A 83 0.30 8.97 3.86
CA GLY A 83 0.82 9.65 2.68
C GLY A 83 0.32 9.08 1.35
N GLU A 84 0.94 9.54 0.26
CA GLU A 84 0.83 8.95 -1.07
C GLU A 84 2.12 8.21 -1.40
N SER A 85 2.07 6.88 -1.40
CA SER A 85 3.25 6.04 -1.61
C SER A 85 3.91 6.27 -2.97
N LEU A 86 3.17 6.68 -4.00
CA LEU A 86 3.74 6.98 -5.33
C LEU A 86 4.77 8.12 -5.34
N LEU A 87 4.84 8.93 -4.27
CA LEU A 87 5.89 9.93 -4.07
C LEU A 87 7.24 9.31 -3.66
N HIS A 88 7.26 8.10 -3.15
CA HIS A 88 8.49 7.46 -2.69
C HIS A 88 9.34 6.99 -3.89
N PRO A 89 10.59 7.47 -4.06
CA PRO A 89 11.41 7.15 -5.23
C PRO A 89 11.79 5.67 -5.30
N LYS A 90 11.81 4.98 -4.16
CA LYS A 90 12.12 3.55 -4.04
C LYS A 90 10.90 2.64 -3.92
N LEU A 91 9.69 3.14 -4.20
CA LEU A 91 8.47 2.34 -4.08
C LEU A 91 8.53 1.01 -4.88
N PRO A 92 8.94 1.00 -6.17
CA PRO A 92 9.03 -0.25 -6.93
C PRO A 92 10.04 -1.23 -6.32
N ASP A 93 11.19 -0.73 -5.84
CA ASP A 93 12.22 -1.55 -5.18
C ASP A 93 11.71 -2.15 -3.86
N MET A 94 10.93 -1.39 -3.08
CA MET A 94 10.25 -1.87 -1.86
C MET A 94 9.25 -2.98 -2.17
N ILE A 95 8.42 -2.81 -3.20
CA ILE A 95 7.47 -3.84 -3.60
C ILE A 95 8.21 -5.11 -4.02
N ARG A 96 9.20 -4.97 -4.90
CA ARG A 96 10.00 -6.09 -5.42
C ARG A 96 10.67 -6.88 -4.30
N TYR A 97 11.30 -6.18 -3.35
CA TYR A 97 11.96 -6.86 -2.22
C TYR A 97 10.98 -7.70 -1.39
N ALA A 98 9.80 -7.16 -1.11
CA ALA A 98 8.78 -7.86 -0.33
C ALA A 98 8.17 -9.05 -1.10
N THR A 99 7.89 -8.89 -2.39
CA THR A 99 7.31 -9.95 -3.23
C THR A 99 8.31 -11.09 -3.45
N GLU A 100 9.58 -10.80 -3.71
CA GLU A 100 10.67 -11.78 -3.81
C GLU A 100 10.92 -12.50 -2.49
N SER A 101 10.63 -11.86 -1.36
CA SER A 101 10.65 -12.48 -0.02
C SER A 101 9.43 -13.37 0.26
N GLY A 102 8.54 -13.55 -0.72
CA GLY A 102 7.33 -14.38 -0.60
C GLY A 102 6.18 -13.73 0.14
N VAL A 103 6.19 -12.40 0.31
CA VAL A 103 5.14 -11.63 0.98
C VAL A 103 4.16 -11.08 -0.03
N TYR A 104 2.85 -11.20 0.23
CA TYR A 104 1.82 -10.61 -0.64
C TYR A 104 1.72 -9.09 -0.39
N VAL A 105 1.94 -8.28 -1.42
CA VAL A 105 2.01 -6.82 -1.32
C VAL A 105 0.77 -6.14 -1.89
N LYS A 106 0.18 -5.25 -1.11
CA LYS A 106 -0.98 -4.43 -1.49
C LYS A 106 -0.62 -2.95 -1.43
N LEU A 107 -1.08 -2.19 -2.42
CA LEU A 107 -0.90 -0.74 -2.49
C LEU A 107 -2.26 -0.07 -2.66
N HIS A 108 -2.51 0.98 -1.89
CA HIS A 108 -3.58 1.94 -2.17
C HIS A 108 -2.93 3.24 -2.61
N THR A 109 -3.44 3.84 -3.69
CA THR A 109 -2.95 5.11 -4.22
C THR A 109 -4.11 6.00 -4.64
N ASN A 110 -3.91 7.32 -4.56
CA ASN A 110 -4.83 8.31 -5.12
C ASN A 110 -4.77 8.40 -6.66
N ALA A 111 -3.86 7.66 -7.31
CA ALA A 111 -3.69 7.55 -8.77
C ALA A 111 -3.31 8.83 -9.53
N THR A 112 -3.29 9.98 -8.88
CA THR A 112 -3.01 11.27 -9.54
C THR A 112 -1.58 11.37 -10.11
N LEU A 113 -0.65 10.56 -9.56
CA LEU A 113 0.75 10.51 -9.96
C LEU A 113 1.09 9.34 -10.89
N LEU A 114 0.11 8.52 -11.28
CA LEU A 114 0.37 7.46 -12.25
C LEU A 114 0.73 8.08 -13.61
N SER A 115 1.81 7.57 -14.16
CA SER A 115 2.26 7.81 -15.53
C SER A 115 2.53 6.46 -16.17
N GLU A 116 2.76 6.40 -17.48
CA GLU A 116 3.13 5.16 -18.16
C GLU A 116 4.34 4.50 -17.47
N LYS A 117 5.42 5.27 -17.27
CA LYS A 117 6.63 4.81 -16.57
C LYS A 117 6.32 4.24 -15.17
N LYS A 118 5.61 4.98 -14.33
CA LYS A 118 5.29 4.52 -12.96
C LYS A 118 4.37 3.29 -12.97
N SER A 119 3.47 3.20 -13.96
CA SER A 119 2.57 2.07 -14.12
C SER A 119 3.36 0.80 -14.44
N ILE A 120 4.26 0.86 -15.42
CA ILE A 120 5.16 -0.24 -15.79
C ILE A 120 6.02 -0.65 -14.57
N GLU A 121 6.67 0.30 -13.91
CA GLU A 121 7.50 0.04 -12.72
C GLU A 121 6.72 -0.67 -11.61
N LEU A 122 5.46 -0.27 -11.36
CA LEU A 122 4.61 -0.93 -10.38
C LEU A 122 4.20 -2.35 -10.80
N ILE A 123 3.80 -2.54 -12.06
CA ILE A 123 3.38 -3.85 -12.58
C ILE A 123 4.56 -4.83 -12.54
N GLU A 124 5.73 -4.41 -12.99
CA GLU A 124 6.95 -5.23 -13.04
C GLU A 124 7.60 -5.45 -11.67
N SER A 125 7.26 -4.65 -10.66
CA SER A 125 7.72 -4.87 -9.27
C SER A 125 7.08 -6.11 -8.61
N GLY A 126 6.07 -6.71 -9.25
CA GLY A 126 5.37 -7.88 -8.72
C GLY A 126 4.25 -7.53 -7.74
N LEU A 127 3.80 -6.27 -7.71
CA LEU A 127 2.68 -5.82 -6.88
C LEU A 127 1.47 -6.75 -7.05
N ASN A 128 0.94 -7.29 -5.96
CA ASN A 128 -0.12 -8.28 -6.05
C ASN A 128 -1.53 -7.66 -6.11
N LEU A 129 -1.74 -6.53 -5.45
CA LEU A 129 -3.02 -5.83 -5.45
C LEU A 129 -2.80 -4.32 -5.45
N LEU A 130 -3.40 -3.65 -6.43
CA LEU A 130 -3.51 -2.20 -6.47
C LEU A 130 -4.97 -1.79 -6.26
N SER A 131 -5.19 -0.85 -5.35
CA SER A 131 -6.50 -0.24 -5.09
C SER A 131 -6.43 1.26 -5.32
N PHE A 132 -7.47 1.80 -5.96
CA PHE A 132 -7.56 3.22 -6.26
C PHE A 132 -8.47 3.92 -5.26
N SER A 133 -7.93 4.96 -4.65
CA SER A 133 -8.64 5.87 -3.77
C SER A 133 -9.44 6.87 -4.61
N PHE A 134 -10.69 6.54 -4.91
CA PHE A 134 -11.57 7.34 -5.78
C PHE A 134 -12.97 7.45 -5.16
N ASP A 135 -13.24 8.57 -4.49
CA ASP A 135 -14.49 8.76 -3.74
C ASP A 135 -15.46 9.65 -4.51
N GLY A 136 -16.66 9.16 -4.76
CA GLY A 136 -17.71 9.88 -5.49
C GLY A 136 -17.92 9.37 -6.91
N TYR A 137 -19.15 9.51 -7.40
CA TYR A 137 -19.54 9.05 -8.74
C TYR A 137 -19.41 10.16 -9.80
N GLY A 138 -19.41 11.42 -9.37
CA GLY A 138 -19.33 12.59 -10.24
C GLY A 138 -18.13 13.48 -9.92
N LYS A 139 -17.73 14.30 -10.91
CA LYS A 139 -16.62 15.24 -10.80
C LYS A 139 -16.70 16.13 -9.56
N GLU A 140 -17.85 16.77 -9.37
CA GLU A 140 -18.03 17.77 -8.30
C GLU A 140 -17.81 17.15 -6.91
N GLU A 141 -18.41 15.98 -6.65
CA GLU A 141 -18.25 15.28 -5.38
C GLU A 141 -16.80 14.82 -5.17
N TYR A 142 -16.19 14.24 -6.20
CA TYR A 142 -14.81 13.78 -6.14
C TYR A 142 -13.83 14.91 -5.83
N GLU A 143 -13.89 16.02 -6.56
CA GLU A 143 -12.96 17.13 -6.39
C GLU A 143 -13.19 17.89 -5.07
N LYS A 144 -14.43 17.88 -4.56
CA LYS A 144 -14.76 18.38 -3.21
C LYS A 144 -14.16 17.52 -2.10
N ILE A 145 -14.16 16.20 -2.26
CA ILE A 145 -13.62 15.25 -1.27
C ILE A 145 -12.08 15.18 -1.36
N ARG A 146 -11.55 14.97 -2.56
CA ARG A 146 -10.14 14.75 -2.89
C ARG A 146 -9.46 16.06 -3.32
N ILE A 147 -9.44 17.04 -2.42
CA ILE A 147 -8.91 18.39 -2.69
C ILE A 147 -7.50 18.34 -3.30
N GLY A 148 -7.37 18.97 -4.47
CA GLY A 148 -6.13 19.01 -5.26
C GLY A 148 -6.06 17.96 -6.38
N ALA A 149 -7.02 17.05 -6.47
CA ALA A 149 -7.15 16.11 -7.57
C ALA A 149 -8.03 16.69 -8.68
N ASN A 150 -7.87 16.17 -9.90
CA ASN A 150 -8.80 16.40 -11.01
C ASN A 150 -9.44 15.06 -11.41
N PHE A 151 -10.76 15.05 -11.52
CA PHE A 151 -11.54 13.84 -11.75
C PHE A 151 -11.15 13.14 -13.06
N GLU A 152 -11.21 13.88 -14.18
CA GLU A 152 -11.01 13.31 -15.51
C GLU A 152 -9.59 12.78 -15.67
N LYS A 153 -8.60 13.56 -15.26
CA LYS A 153 -7.19 13.15 -15.31
C LYS A 153 -6.93 11.92 -14.45
N THR A 154 -7.52 11.85 -13.25
CA THR A 154 -7.31 10.68 -12.38
C THR A 154 -7.98 9.43 -12.95
N LEU A 155 -9.18 9.58 -13.54
CA LEU A 155 -9.86 8.49 -14.22
C LEU A 155 -9.07 8.01 -15.45
N GLU A 156 -8.51 8.93 -16.23
CA GLU A 156 -7.64 8.63 -17.37
C GLU A 156 -6.38 7.88 -16.93
N ASN A 157 -5.71 8.35 -15.86
CA ASN A 157 -4.57 7.66 -15.27
C ASN A 157 -4.89 6.20 -14.89
N ILE A 158 -6.05 5.96 -14.27
CA ILE A 158 -6.51 4.63 -13.89
C ILE A 158 -6.76 3.76 -15.13
N LYS A 159 -7.46 4.28 -16.14
CA LYS A 159 -7.72 3.57 -17.40
C LYS A 159 -6.42 3.21 -18.12
N ASN A 160 -5.47 4.14 -18.18
CA ASN A 160 -4.16 3.91 -18.78
C ASN A 160 -3.36 2.85 -18.02
N PHE A 161 -3.38 2.87 -16.69
CA PHE A 161 -2.75 1.81 -15.88
C PHE A 161 -3.32 0.43 -16.22
N ILE A 162 -4.66 0.30 -16.29
CA ILE A 162 -5.33 -0.95 -16.61
C ILE A 162 -4.94 -1.43 -18.01
N LYS A 163 -4.96 -0.55 -19.01
CA LYS A 163 -4.54 -0.87 -20.37
C LYS A 163 -3.09 -1.36 -20.43
N ILE A 164 -2.16 -0.65 -19.79
CA ILE A 164 -0.74 -1.05 -19.74
C ILE A 164 -0.59 -2.44 -19.11
N ARG A 165 -1.36 -2.74 -18.05
CA ARG A 165 -1.34 -4.07 -17.42
C ARG A 165 -1.77 -5.16 -18.38
N GLU A 166 -2.84 -4.92 -19.14
CA GLU A 166 -3.34 -5.85 -20.16
C GLU A 166 -2.32 -6.03 -21.30
N ASP A 167 -1.73 -4.94 -21.79
CA ASP A 167 -0.70 -4.97 -22.84
C ASP A 167 0.56 -5.74 -22.41
N LEU A 168 0.89 -5.74 -21.11
CA LEU A 168 1.98 -6.52 -20.51
C LEU A 168 1.59 -7.98 -20.19
N GLY A 169 0.34 -8.39 -20.42
CA GLY A 169 -0.15 -9.74 -20.15
C GLY A 169 -0.23 -10.09 -18.67
N ARG A 170 -0.54 -9.11 -17.81
CA ARG A 170 -0.59 -9.24 -16.34
C ARG A 170 -1.99 -9.15 -15.75
#